data_AF-A0A7K4DUQ5-F1
#
_entry.id   AF-A0A7K4DUQ5-F1
#
_cell.length_a   1.000
_cell.length_b   1.000
_cell.length_c   1.000
_cell.angle_alpha   90.00
_cell.angle_beta   90.00
_cell.angle_gamma   90.00
#
_symmetry.space_group_name_H-M   'P 1'
#
loop_
_entity.id
_entity.type
_entity.pdbx_description
1 polymer ?
#
loop_
_entity_poly.entity_id
_entity_poly.type
_entity_poly.pdbx_seq_one_letter_code
_entity_poly.pdbx_strand_id
1 'polypeptide(L)'
;MQELIQTQKIIDEERKQVVLEILADKYCKQILQNTLEKPKSAMEISSEKKIPISTVYRRLQTLYDAKLLSISGSISQDGKKYFLYKSKVKSITITCDLEETSVEFVPNARASPSQ
;
A
#
# COMPACT_ATOMS: atom_id res chain seq x y z
N MET A 1 -2.48 12.88 -25.20
CA MET A 1 -1.62 13.42 -24.14
C MET A 1 -1.25 12.25 -23.24
N GLN A 2 -0.07 11.65 -23.40
CA GLN A 2 0.39 10.58 -22.51
C GLN A 2 0.83 11.24 -21.20
N GLU A 3 0.17 10.93 -20.09
CA GLU A 3 0.70 11.29 -18.77
C GLU A 3 2.03 10.54 -18.59
N LEU A 4 3.11 11.29 -18.36
CA LEU A 4 4.38 10.72 -17.92
C LEU A 4 4.14 10.05 -16.56
N ILE A 5 4.04 8.72 -16.57
CA ILE A 5 4.02 7.95 -15.33
C ILE A 5 5.44 7.96 -14.78
N GLN A 6 5.68 8.74 -13.72
CA GLN A 6 6.99 8.82 -13.09
C GLN A 6 7.25 7.55 -12.27
N THR A 7 7.86 6.56 -12.92
CA THR A 7 8.33 5.35 -12.26
C THR A 7 9.52 5.67 -11.35
N GLN A 8 9.54 5.10 -10.15
CA GLN A 8 10.63 5.26 -9.20
C GLN A 8 11.30 3.90 -8.97
N LYS A 9 12.62 3.84 -9.20
CA LYS A 9 13.44 2.63 -8.95
C LYS A 9 13.90 2.61 -7.50
N ILE A 10 13.84 1.45 -6.85
CA ILE A 10 14.41 1.22 -5.53
C ILE A 10 15.87 0.80 -5.70
N ILE A 11 16.79 1.61 -5.19
CA ILE A 11 18.23 1.35 -5.26
C ILE A 11 18.70 0.55 -4.04
N ASP A 12 18.11 0.81 -2.88
CA ASP A 12 18.47 0.19 -1.60
C ASP A 12 18.05 -1.29 -1.52
N GLU A 13 19.02 -2.19 -1.31
CA GLU A 13 18.81 -3.65 -1.31
C GLU A 13 17.92 -4.13 -0.17
N GLU A 14 18.08 -3.56 1.04
CA GLU A 14 17.24 -3.91 2.18
C GLU A 14 15.77 -3.59 1.88
N ARG A 15 15.52 -2.41 1.30
CA ARG A 15 14.18 -2.02 0.86
C ARG A 15 13.64 -2.88 -0.28
N LYS A 16 14.48 -3.33 -1.22
CA LYS A 16 14.04 -4.29 -2.26
C LYS A 16 13.53 -5.57 -1.60
N GLN A 17 14.30 -6.12 -0.65
CA GLN A 17 13.93 -7.32 0.08
C GLN A 17 12.60 -7.17 0.83
N VAL A 18 12.40 -6.05 1.53
CA VAL A 18 11.12 -5.74 2.21
C VAL A 18 9.95 -5.73 1.22
N VAL A 19 10.13 -5.13 0.04
CA VAL A 19 9.05 -5.10 -0.97
C VAL A 19 8.77 -6.48 -1.54
N LEU A 20 9.78 -7.32 -1.75
CA LEU A 20 9.63 -8.71 -2.19
C LEU A 20 8.83 -9.53 -1.16
N GLU A 21 9.14 -9.40 0.12
CA GLU A 21 8.42 -10.08 1.21
C GLU A 21 6.96 -9.63 1.30
N ILE A 22 6.72 -8.31 1.16
CA ILE A 22 5.36 -7.75 1.12
C ILE A 22 4.57 -8.31 -0.07
N LEU A 23 5.19 -8.45 -1.24
CA LEU A 23 4.54 -9.00 -2.42
C LEU A 23 4.38 -10.52 -2.36
N ALA A 24 5.20 -11.23 -1.59
CA ALA A 24 4.97 -12.64 -1.28
C ALA A 24 3.78 -12.82 -0.33
N ASP A 25 3.50 -11.85 0.56
CA ASP A 25 2.34 -11.89 1.45
C ASP A 25 1.02 -11.63 0.70
N LYS A 26 0.16 -12.64 0.69
CA LYS A 26 -1.16 -12.58 0.02
C LYS A 26 -2.08 -11.49 0.60
N TYR A 27 -2.06 -11.26 1.91
CA TYR A 27 -2.92 -10.28 2.57
C TYR A 27 -2.42 -8.85 2.30
N CYS A 28 -1.12 -8.63 2.31
CA CYS A 28 -0.54 -7.35 1.89
C CYS A 28 -0.99 -6.96 0.48
N LYS A 29 -0.88 -7.88 -0.48
CA LYS A 29 -1.38 -7.67 -1.86
C LYS A 29 -2.86 -7.35 -1.91
N GLN A 30 -3.69 -8.13 -1.20
CA GLN A 30 -5.13 -7.90 -1.16
C GLN A 30 -5.50 -6.53 -0.58
N ILE A 31 -4.78 -6.08 0.46
CA ILE A 31 -5.00 -4.77 1.10
C ILE A 31 -4.60 -3.63 0.15
N LEU A 32 -3.42 -3.71 -0.49
CA LEU A 32 -2.99 -2.71 -1.49
C LEU A 32 -4.00 -2.60 -2.63
N GLN A 33 -4.48 -3.73 -3.15
CA GLN A 33 -5.53 -3.74 -4.17
C GLN A 33 -6.85 -3.12 -3.68
N ASN A 34 -7.27 -3.44 -2.46
CA ASN A 34 -8.55 -2.94 -1.92
C ASN A 34 -8.55 -1.45 -1.65
N THR A 35 -7.37 -0.88 -1.38
CA THR A 35 -7.16 0.54 -1.04
C THR A 35 -6.60 1.36 -2.20
N LEU A 36 -6.59 0.80 -3.42
CA LEU A 36 -6.01 1.44 -4.61
C LEU A 36 -6.82 2.67 -5.05
N GLU A 37 -8.11 2.48 -5.31
CA GLU A 37 -8.98 3.54 -5.85
C GLU A 37 -9.45 4.51 -4.77
N LYS A 38 -9.87 3.99 -3.62
CA LYS A 38 -10.47 4.76 -2.52
C LYS A 38 -9.84 4.41 -1.18
N PRO A 39 -9.67 5.39 -0.28
CA PRO A 39 -9.22 5.12 1.08
C PRO A 39 -10.27 4.29 1.83
N LYS A 40 -9.84 3.34 2.67
CA LYS A 40 -10.73 2.44 3.43
C LYS A 40 -10.27 2.25 4.86
N SER A 41 -11.19 2.03 5.78
CA SER A 41 -10.91 1.65 7.15
C SER A 41 -10.47 0.19 7.26
N ALA A 42 -9.81 -0.17 8.36
CA ALA A 42 -9.45 -1.55 8.66
C ALA A 42 -10.68 -2.49 8.70
N MET A 43 -11.82 -1.98 9.17
CA MET A 43 -13.07 -2.74 9.25
C MET A 43 -13.65 -3.05 7.86
N GLU A 44 -13.66 -2.07 6.95
CA GLU A 44 -14.08 -2.27 5.56
C GLU A 44 -13.19 -3.31 4.86
N ILE A 45 -11.87 -3.17 5.01
CA ILE A 45 -10.90 -4.11 4.44
C ILE A 45 -11.13 -5.53 4.98
N SER A 46 -11.30 -5.68 6.30
CA SER A 46 -11.55 -6.96 6.95
C SER A 46 -12.80 -7.64 6.39
N SER A 47 -13.89 -6.89 6.27
CA SER A 47 -15.18 -7.39 5.77
C SER A 47 -15.10 -7.78 4.29
N GLU A 48 -14.62 -6.88 3.44
CA GLU A 48 -14.60 -7.09 1.99
C GLU A 48 -13.63 -8.19 1.54
N LYS A 49 -12.46 -8.27 2.18
CA LYS A 49 -11.44 -9.29 1.85
C LYS A 49 -11.55 -10.54 2.71
N LYS A 50 -12.47 -10.58 3.67
CA LYS A 50 -12.67 -11.69 4.62
C LYS A 50 -11.37 -12.03 5.36
N ILE A 51 -10.60 -11.01 5.73
CA ILE A 51 -9.34 -11.14 6.47
C ILE A 51 -9.65 -10.86 7.94
N PRO A 52 -9.20 -11.68 8.91
CA PRO A 52 -9.37 -11.37 10.32
C PRO A 52 -8.84 -9.98 10.67
N ILE A 53 -9.62 -9.20 11.42
CA ILE A 53 -9.32 -7.78 11.71
C ILE A 53 -7.93 -7.59 12.32
N SER A 54 -7.50 -8.49 13.21
CA SER A 54 -6.15 -8.46 13.80
C SER A 54 -5.03 -8.64 12.78
N THR A 55 -5.28 -9.44 11.75
CA THR A 55 -4.35 -9.62 10.61
C THR A 55 -4.35 -8.39 9.72
N VAL A 56 -5.50 -7.76 9.48
CA VAL A 56 -5.57 -6.49 8.74
C VAL A 56 -4.72 -5.42 9.41
N TYR A 57 -4.89 -5.19 10.72
CA TYR A 57 -4.07 -4.20 11.44
C TYR A 57 -2.57 -4.47 11.34
N ARG A 58 -2.15 -5.72 11.54
CA ARG A 58 -0.73 -6.09 11.44
C ARG A 58 -0.17 -5.82 10.05
N ARG A 59 -0.91 -6.17 8.99
CA ARG A 59 -0.45 -5.95 7.61
C ARG A 59 -0.53 -4.48 7.18
N LEU A 60 -1.51 -3.72 7.69
CA LEU A 60 -1.56 -2.27 7.49
C LEU A 60 -0.34 -1.59 8.08
N GLN A 61 0.09 -1.99 9.28
CA GLN A 61 1.33 -1.49 9.88
C GLN A 61 2.54 -1.82 9.01
N THR A 62 2.69 -3.09 8.59
CA THR A 62 3.76 -3.51 7.66
C THR A 62 3.81 -2.66 6.38
N LEU A 63 2.65 -2.42 5.75
CA LEU A 63 2.58 -1.62 4.52
C LEU A 63 2.87 -0.13 4.74
N TYR A 64 2.46 0.41 5.89
CA TYR A 64 2.72 1.78 6.28
C TYR A 64 4.21 2.02 6.56
N ASP A 65 4.84 1.13 7.32
CA ASP A 65 6.28 1.18 7.63
C ASP A 65 7.13 1.10 6.37
N ALA A 66 6.72 0.28 5.39
CA ALA A 66 7.33 0.19 4.07
C ALA A 66 7.03 1.38 3.14
N LYS A 67 6.28 2.39 3.62
CA LYS A 67 5.87 3.59 2.87
C LYS A 67 5.03 3.31 1.61
N LEU A 68 4.40 2.13 1.53
CA LEU A 68 3.53 1.73 0.41
C LEU A 68 2.07 2.16 0.60
N LEU A 69 1.73 2.62 1.79
CA LEU A 69 0.37 2.97 2.18
C LEU A 69 0.37 4.28 2.98
N SER A 70 -0.64 5.12 2.78
CA SER A 70 -0.86 6.36 3.53
C SER A 70 -2.02 6.20 4.50
N ILE A 71 -1.94 6.91 5.61
CA ILE A 71 -2.98 6.94 6.64
C ILE A 71 -3.54 8.37 6.70
N SER A 72 -4.86 8.49 6.62
CA SER A 72 -5.57 9.73 6.95
C SER A 72 -6.52 9.46 8.12
N GLY A 73 -6.67 10.45 9.00
CA GLY A 73 -7.63 10.40 10.11
C GLY A 73 -8.88 11.20 9.76
N SER A 74 -10.05 10.69 10.16
CA SER A 74 -11.27 11.47 10.18
C SER A 74 -12.00 11.28 11.51
N ILE A 75 -12.71 12.32 11.93
CA ILE A 75 -13.56 12.28 13.12
C ILE A 75 -14.99 12.12 12.62
N SER A 76 -15.63 11.03 13.01
CA SER A 76 -17.05 10.79 12.72
C SER A 76 -17.92 11.78 13.51
N GLN A 77 -19.18 11.97 13.09
CA GLN A 77 -20.13 12.88 13.75
C GLN A 77 -20.38 12.51 15.22
N ASP A 78 -20.14 11.25 15.60
CA ASP A 78 -20.22 10.74 16.97
C ASP A 78 -18.90 10.92 17.77
N GLY A 79 -17.94 11.67 17.24
CA GLY A 79 -16.66 11.98 17.90
C GLY A 79 -15.62 10.86 17.84
N LYS A 80 -15.93 9.72 17.21
CA LYS A 80 -14.95 8.63 17.08
C LYS A 80 -13.94 8.94 15.99
N LYS A 81 -12.65 8.86 16.34
CA LYS A 81 -11.55 8.87 15.37
C LYS A 81 -11.53 7.55 14.63
N TYR A 82 -11.54 7.59 13.30
CA TYR A 82 -11.27 6.43 12.48
C TYR A 82 -10.16 6.74 11.48
N PHE A 83 -9.33 5.73 11.22
CA PHE A 83 -8.23 5.80 10.27
C PHE A 83 -8.67 5.20 8.94
N LEU A 84 -8.33 5.91 7.86
CA LEU A 84 -8.49 5.46 6.50
C LEU A 84 -7.12 5.23 5.86
N TYR A 85 -7.05 4.18 5.07
CA TYR A 85 -5.82 3.64 4.51
C TYR A 85 -5.91 3.68 2.99
N LYS A 86 -4.92 4.27 2.32
CA LYS A 86 -4.88 4.38 0.85
C LYS A 86 -3.54 3.91 0.30
N SER A 87 -3.55 3.11 -0.75
CA SER A 87 -2.31 2.71 -1.41
C SER A 87 -1.59 3.93 -1.97
N LYS A 88 -0.30 4.08 -1.66
CA LYS A 88 0.58 5.10 -2.26
C LYS A 88 1.17 4.66 -3.58
N VAL A 89 0.99 3.40 -3.95
CA VAL A 89 1.52 2.80 -5.18
C VAL A 89 0.37 2.26 -6.03
N LYS A 90 0.45 2.49 -7.33
CA LYS A 90 -0.49 1.97 -8.32
C LYS A 90 -0.01 0.66 -8.94
N SER A 91 1.31 0.53 -9.12
CA SER A 91 1.95 -0.67 -9.66
C SER A 91 3.31 -0.86 -9.01
N ILE A 92 3.72 -2.12 -8.87
CA ILE A 92 5.10 -2.51 -8.54
C ILE A 92 5.53 -3.54 -9.58
N THR A 93 6.65 -3.28 -10.23
CA THR A 93 7.29 -4.18 -11.19
C THR A 93 8.56 -4.71 -10.56
N ILE A 94 8.72 -6.04 -10.59
CA ILE A 94 9.95 -6.71 -10.20
C ILE A 94 10.51 -7.38 -11.45
N THR A 95 11.76 -7.10 -11.75
CA THR A 95 12.53 -7.84 -12.74
C THR A 95 13.66 -8.54 -12.01
N CYS A 96 13.75 -9.86 -12.19
CA CYS A 96 14.80 -10.68 -11.63
C CYS A 96 15.41 -11.46 -12.80
N ASP A 97 16.65 -11.14 -13.12
CA ASP A 97 17.54 -12.09 -13.77
C ASP A 97 18.46 -12.68 -12.67
N LEU A 98 19.14 -13.78 -12.96
CA LEU A 98 19.94 -14.49 -11.95
C LEU A 98 21.14 -13.68 -11.43
N GLU A 99 21.34 -12.46 -11.94
CA GLU A 99 22.46 -11.56 -11.62
C GLU A 99 21.98 -10.33 -10.85
N GLU A 100 20.84 -9.74 -11.22
CA GLU A 100 20.26 -8.53 -10.64
C GLU A 100 18.75 -8.69 -10.37
N THR A 101 18.33 -8.18 -9.21
CA THR A 101 16.92 -7.91 -8.93
C THR A 101 16.67 -6.41 -8.90
N SER A 102 15.73 -5.94 -9.72
CA SER A 102 15.27 -4.56 -9.74
C SER A 102 13.81 -4.46 -9.33
N VAL A 103 13.50 -3.42 -8.56
CA VAL A 103 12.14 -3.12 -8.11
C VAL A 103 11.80 -1.69 -8.48
N GLU A 104 10.70 -1.53 -9.20
CA GLU A 104 10.20 -0.25 -9.68
C GLU A 104 8.76 -0.07 -9.25
N PHE A 105 8.37 1.16 -8.90
CA PHE A 105 6.99 1.46 -8.54
C PHE A 105 6.45 2.67 -9.29
N VAL A 106 5.16 2.56 -9.62
CA VAL A 106 4.36 3.67 -10.10
C VAL A 106 3.60 4.26 -8.92
N PRO A 107 3.79 5.53 -8.57
CA PRO A 107 3.03 6.19 -7.50
C PRO A 107 1.54 6.23 -7.81
N ASN A 108 0.73 6.14 -6.76
CA ASN A 108 -0.70 6.42 -6.85
C ASN A 108 -0.93 7.93 -6.70
N ALA A 109 -0.83 8.67 -7.81
CA ALA A 109 -0.94 10.15 -7.84
C ALA A 109 -2.27 10.72 -7.31
N ARG A 110 -3.28 9.87 -7.04
CA ARG A 110 -4.54 10.26 -6.38
C ARG A 110 -4.54 10.02 -4.88
N ALA A 111 -3.43 9.61 -4.27
CA ALA A 111 -3.28 9.64 -2.83
C ALA A 111 -3.31 11.12 -2.41
N SER A 112 -4.50 11.60 -2.05
CA SER A 112 -4.79 13.01 -1.84
C SER A 112 -3.73 13.67 -0.95
N PRO A 113 -3.40 14.95 -1.18
CA PRO A 113 -2.59 15.70 -0.24
C PRO A 113 -3.34 15.70 1.09
N SER A 114 -2.69 15.22 2.15
CA SER A 114 -3.09 15.56 3.50
C SER A 114 -3.00 17.08 3.62
N GLN A 115 -4.17 17.75 3.70
CA GLN A 115 -4.27 19.09 4.26
C GLN A 115 -4.13 19.02 5.77
#